data_AF-A0A5Q0H1N0-F1
#
_entry.id   AF-A0A5Q0H1N0-F1
#
_cell.length_a   1.000
_cell.length_b   1.000
_cell.length_c   1.000
_cell.angle_alpha   90.00
_cell.angle_beta   90.00
_cell.angle_gamma   90.00
#
_symmetry.space_group_name_H-M   'P 1'
#
loop_
_entity.id
_entity.type
_entity.pdbx_description
1 polymer ?
#
loop_
_entity_poly.entity_id
_entity_poly.type
_entity_poly.pdbx_seq_one_letter_code
_entity_poly.pdbx_strand_id
1 'polypeptide(L)'
;MSAPRRGGNRVVRVDWVPGSDRLRGRCHCGAETEADDPVLLWAWLVAHPDHRPAAPPEATGPPPAHVVTDPALIRRRTTAPR
;
A
#
# COMPACT_ATOMS: atom_id res chain seq x y z
N MET A 1 17.38 13.01 -19.30
CA MET A 1 16.01 13.33 -19.77
C MET A 1 15.15 12.10 -19.49
N SER A 2 14.37 12.10 -18.41
CA SER A 2 13.52 10.94 -18.06
C SER A 2 12.24 10.96 -18.91
N ALA A 3 11.95 9.82 -19.53
CA ALA A 3 10.85 9.62 -20.49
C ALA A 3 9.45 9.84 -19.87
N PRO A 4 8.44 10.24 -20.67
CA PRO A 4 7.11 10.56 -20.16
C PRO A 4 6.32 9.28 -19.83
N ARG A 5 5.79 9.18 -18.61
CA ARG A 5 4.85 8.10 -18.25
C ARG A 5 3.44 8.51 -18.70
N ARG A 6 2.94 7.83 -19.72
CA ARG A 6 1.58 7.97 -20.26
C ARG A 6 0.54 7.73 -19.15
N GLY A 7 -0.57 8.47 -19.21
CA GLY A 7 -1.66 8.42 -18.24
C GLY A 7 -2.17 7.00 -17.99
N GLY A 8 -2.13 6.57 -16.73
CA GLY A 8 -2.51 5.22 -16.29
C GLY A 8 -1.63 4.69 -15.17
N ASN A 9 -1.69 5.31 -13.98
CA ASN A 9 -1.57 4.66 -12.65
C ASN A 9 -1.46 5.73 -11.54
N ARG A 10 -2.57 6.27 -11.04
CA ARG A 10 -2.60 6.94 -9.72
C ARG A 10 -2.68 5.88 -8.60
N VAL A 11 -1.81 4.87 -8.66
CA VAL A 11 -1.82 3.78 -7.68
C VAL A 11 -1.15 4.25 -6.41
N VAL A 12 -1.92 4.20 -5.33
CA VAL A 12 -1.43 4.29 -3.96
C VAL A 12 -1.19 2.88 -3.43
N ARG A 13 -0.18 2.70 -2.58
CA ARG A 13 0.10 1.42 -1.92
C ARG A 13 0.01 1.59 -0.41
N VAL A 14 -0.47 0.54 0.26
CA VAL A 14 -0.58 0.49 1.72
C VAL A 14 -0.08 -0.87 2.17
N ASP A 15 0.88 -0.88 3.09
CA ASP A 15 1.47 -2.08 3.68
C ASP A 15 1.46 -1.95 5.20
N TRP A 16 1.26 -3.05 5.92
CA TRP A 16 1.44 -3.08 7.38
C TRP A 16 2.94 -3.11 7.73
N VAL A 17 3.35 -2.33 8.72
CA VAL A 17 4.72 -2.34 9.23
C VAL A 17 4.90 -3.54 10.17
N PRO A 18 5.82 -4.48 9.86
CA PRO A 18 6.01 -5.69 10.65
C PRO A 18 6.27 -5.40 12.15
N GLY A 19 5.64 -6.19 13.02
CA GLY A 19 5.79 -6.05 14.47
C GLY A 19 5.03 -4.86 15.08
N SER A 20 4.14 -4.23 14.32
CA SER A 20 3.34 -3.08 14.78
C SER A 20 1.95 -3.06 14.12
N ASP A 21 1.04 -2.25 14.68
CA ASP A 21 -0.27 -1.97 14.07
C ASP A 21 -0.23 -0.73 13.16
N ARG A 22 0.97 -0.30 12.74
CA ARG A 22 1.15 0.89 11.89
C ARG A 22 1.00 0.52 10.42
N LEU A 23 0.43 1.43 9.66
CA LEU A 23 0.33 1.34 8.20
C LEU A 23 1.35 2.27 7.55
N ARG A 24 2.04 1.77 6.53
CA ARG A 24 2.87 2.56 5.62
C ARG A 24 2.12 2.81 4.33
N GLY A 25 1.89 4.08 4.00
CA GLY A 25 1.25 4.51 2.77
C GLY A 25 2.27 5.10 1.79
N ARG A 26 2.18 4.72 0.51
CA ARG A 26 2.97 5.30 -0.59
C ARG A 26 2.03 5.92 -1.63
N CYS A 27 2.19 7.23 -1.86
CA CYS A 27 1.45 7.94 -2.89
C CYS A 27 2.00 7.64 -4.29
N HIS A 28 1.19 7.88 -5.32
CA HIS A 28 1.60 7.71 -6.72
C HIS A 28 2.76 8.65 -7.14
N CYS A 29 3.00 9.74 -6.39
CA CYS A 29 4.17 10.61 -6.56
C CYS A 29 5.46 10.06 -5.93
N GLY A 30 5.37 8.96 -5.17
CA GLY A 30 6.49 8.34 -4.46
C GLY A 30 6.71 8.85 -3.03
N ALA A 31 5.93 9.82 -2.56
CA ALA A 31 5.94 10.21 -1.14
C ALA A 31 5.43 9.06 -0.26
N GLU A 32 5.99 8.95 0.94
CA GLU A 32 5.67 7.91 1.92
C GLU A 32 5.30 8.53 3.27
N THR A 33 4.38 7.90 3.99
CA THR A 33 4.02 8.25 5.37
C THR A 33 3.68 6.98 6.16
N GLU A 34 3.80 7.04 7.48
CA GLU A 34 3.34 5.98 8.38
C GLU A 34 2.34 6.54 9.38
N ALA A 35 1.22 5.85 9.56
CA ALA A 35 0.19 6.23 10.53
C ALA A 35 -0.48 4.98 11.11
N ASP A 36 -0.87 5.09 12.37
CA ASP A 36 -1.53 4.02 13.11
C ASP A 36 -3.05 4.08 12.88
N ASP A 37 -3.55 5.28 12.57
CA ASP A 37 -4.93 5.50 12.17
C ASP A 37 -5.09 5.34 10.64
N PRO A 38 -5.85 4.33 10.18
CA PRO A 38 -6.12 4.13 8.77
C PRO A 38 -6.82 5.33 8.10
N VAL A 39 -7.69 6.04 8.81
CA VAL A 39 -8.42 7.20 8.25
C VAL A 39 -7.46 8.34 7.96
N LEU A 40 -6.54 8.64 8.88
CA LEU A 40 -5.51 9.64 8.67
C LEU A 40 -4.57 9.26 7.51
N LEU A 41 -4.22 7.98 7.40
CA LEU A 41 -3.41 7.48 6.29
C LEU A 41 -4.10 7.72 4.94
N TRP A 42 -5.38 7.34 4.84
CA TRP A 42 -6.15 7.50 3.60
C TRP A 42 -6.37 8.97 3.25
N ALA A 43 -6.71 9.80 4.23
CA ALA A 43 -6.84 11.24 4.05
C ALA A 43 -5.56 11.85 3.48
N TRP A 44 -4.40 11.42 3.97
CA TRP A 44 -3.11 11.85 3.42
C TRP A 44 -2.91 11.34 1.99
N LEU A 45 -3.12 10.04 1.71
CA LEU A 45 -2.84 9.45 0.39
C LEU A 45 -3.63 10.09 -0.76
N VAL A 46 -4.84 10.58 -0.49
CA VAL A 46 -5.71 11.21 -1.49
C VAL A 46 -5.54 12.74 -1.57
N ALA A 47 -4.83 13.35 -0.61
CA ALA A 47 -4.61 14.80 -0.54
C ALA A 47 -3.50 15.32 -1.48
N HIS A 48 -3.03 14.50 -2.42
CA HIS A 48 -2.16 14.95 -3.51
C HIS A 48 -2.79 16.18 -4.20
N PRO A 49 -2.05 17.28 -4.43
CA PRO A 49 -0.63 17.36 -4.76
C PRO A 49 0.36 17.70 -3.62
N ASP A 50 -0.10 17.90 -2.39
CA ASP A 50 0.71 18.47 -1.31
C ASP A 50 1.61 17.43 -0.60
N HIS A 51 2.43 16.71 -1.36
CA HIS A 51 3.39 15.76 -0.81
C HIS A 51 4.79 16.06 -1.30
N ARG A 52 5.73 16.23 -0.36
CA ARG A 52 7.15 16.21 -0.69
C ARG A 52 7.57 14.76 -0.93
N PRO A 53 8.22 14.42 -2.05
CA PRO A 53 8.74 13.07 -2.26
C PRO A 53 9.75 12.74 -1.15
N ALA A 54 9.54 11.61 -0.48
CA ALA A 54 10.51 11.08 0.47
C ALA A 54 11.74 10.57 -0.28
N ALA A 55 12.91 10.59 0.39
CA ALA A 55 14.07 9.88 -0.14
C ALA A 55 13.70 8.39 -0.30
N PRO A 56 14.20 7.68 -1.33
CA PRO A 56 13.92 6.26 -1.50
C PRO A 56 14.28 5.52 -0.20
N PRO A 57 13.37 4.73 0.38
CA PRO A 57 13.73 3.89 1.50
C PRO A 57 14.85 2.96 1.06
N GLU A 58 15.84 2.77 1.94
CA GLU A 58 16.82 1.71 1.77
C GLU A 58 16.05 0.39 1.62
N ALA A 59 16.33 -0.35 0.54
CA ALA A 59 15.57 -1.53 0.18
C ALA A 59 15.86 -2.65 1.19
N THR A 60 15.14 -2.67 2.31
CA THR A 60 14.97 -3.88 3.09
C THR A 60 14.35 -4.90 2.14
N GLY A 61 15.00 -6.06 1.98
CA GLY A 61 14.53 -7.12 1.10
C GLY A 61 13.04 -7.43 1.31
N PRO A 62 12.38 -8.07 0.34
CA PRO A 62 10.95 -8.32 0.42
C PRO A 62 10.62 -8.96 1.78
N PRO A 63 9.62 -8.44 2.52
CA PRO A 63 9.17 -9.13 3.73
C PRO A 63 8.81 -10.58 3.36
N PRO A 64 9.00 -11.55 4.27
CA PRO A 64 8.63 -12.92 3.98
C PRO A 64 7.20 -12.94 3.48
N ALA A 65 6.95 -13.66 2.38
CA ALA A 65 5.61 -13.83 1.86
C ALA A 65 4.75 -14.43 2.98
N HIS A 66 3.82 -13.65 3.53
CA HIS A 66 2.77 -14.23 4.34
C HIS A 66 1.97 -15.15 3.40
N VAL A 67 1.69 -16.36 3.86
CA VAL A 67 0.98 -17.36 3.05
C VAL A 67 -0.43 -16.83 2.77
N VAL A 68 -0.61 -16.23 1.60
CA VAL A 68 -1.94 -15.96 1.07
C VAL A 68 -2.54 -17.33 0.76
N THR A 69 -3.57 -17.71 1.52
CA THR A 69 -4.33 -18.93 1.21
C THR A 69 -4.83 -18.83 -0.22
N ASP A 70 -4.70 -19.91 -1.00
CA ASP A 70 -5.16 -19.97 -2.38
C ASP A 70 -6.58 -19.35 -2.50
N PRO A 71 -6.75 -18.31 -3.34
CA PRO A 71 -8.05 -17.67 -3.56
C PRO A 71 -9.18 -18.65 -3.92
N ALA A 72 -8.85 -19.79 -4.53
CA ALA A 72 -9.81 -20.85 -4.85
C ALA A 72 -10.32 -21.58 -3.60
N LEU A 73 -9.54 -21.67 -2.52
CA LEU A 73 -9.96 -22.28 -1.25
C LEU A 73 -10.85 -21.34 -0.42
N ILE A 74 -10.60 -20.02 -0.48
CA ILE A 74 -11.41 -19.01 0.21
C ILE A 74 -12.84 -19.00 -0.34
N ARG A 75 -13.00 -19.02 -1.67
CA ARG A 75 -14.32 -18.96 -2.35
C ARG A 75 -15.19 -20.19 -2.09
N ARG A 76 -14.58 -21.35 -1.82
CA ARG A 76 -15.31 -22.60 -1.55
C ARG A 76 -16.02 -22.59 -0.18
N ARG A 77 -15.53 -21.81 0.79
CA ARG A 77 -16.13 -21.68 2.12
C ARG A 77 -17.37 -20.79 2.15
N THR A 78 -17.65 -20.01 1.11
CA THR A 78 -18.74 -19.00 1.13
C THR A 78 -20.12 -19.55 0.78
N THR A 79 -20.25 -20.84 0.45
CA THR A 79 -21.57 -21.49 0.31
C THR A 79 -21.97 -22.12 1.64
N ALA A 80 -22.37 -21.31 2.61
CA ALA A 80 -23.15 -21.79 3.74
C ALA A 80 -24.63 -21.81 3.31
N PRO A 81 -25.37 -22.94 3.44
CA PRO A 81 -26.81 -22.93 3.25
C PRO A 81 -27.47 -22.08 4.35
N ARG A 82 -28.52 -21.34 3.95
CA ARG A 82 -29.33 -20.46 4.80
C ARG A 82 -30.26 -21.24 5.72
#